data_AF-A0A2J6J283-F1
#
_entry.id   AF-A0A2J6J283-F1
#
_cell.length_a   1.000
_cell.length_b   1.000
_cell.length_c   1.000
_cell.angle_alpha   90.00
_cell.angle_beta   90.00
_cell.angle_gamma   90.00
#
_symmetry.space_group_name_H-M   'P 1'
#
loop_
_entity.id
_entity.type
_entity.pdbx_description
1 polymer ?
#
loop_
_entity_poly.entity_id
_entity_poly.type
_entity_poly.pdbx_seq_one_letter_code
_entity_poly.pdbx_strand_id
1 'polypeptide(L)'
;MVKISCPYCGLTRTIPKEKAPKKPVKAHCHRCKHTFPVDPAKLQPVDPQRELVESARTAARASQETQQSQAPSSAETEPTTHTGLGGSPESIGHLFTMTWGIFSSRFFTLFGLYLLLFLLILVPGGILGGGTIALTQFIPGMEWLVVPAGSLLAALAVTYGMFWGYGAFIHAVIDQECGFKEALRRGREQVWSFLWALSLSSFLIVGGYLLFFIPGILFSVWFLFVPFIIAVEQERGMDALLKSYEYIKGFSMNSFFKLFILTLVCGAIGAIPIAGPFLSLLTTPFTLVFFFVMYYDLQQIKGNRPIEASRGRKTKWILAGSIGYIVLPIIIFALFGGTIFSGLMFAMNSSDFKFTPPVVQSPPRPATPSVKKESPQASIPPAKVLESNATLTISTLKVDPGENIVIKFHGIDEPAPKDWIALFPVDAPNQEYGEWEYLGSKKNGAVTFIAPARPGVYEARLFLDWPTGGYHAAARSTKIYVGEITPTTTVQTAPPPKPSSPLDKFRPKNGQTADSAPTSFSASVADPAQLYIYVFAINYTGEVRLNGESFYELKGEQDMSYNYTGQGKLKHGENVFDVNFNTLPDDPWTTKIEIKVYSYDFNSKKETIVAKWETKKPNGNEQITLNLTP
;
A
#
# COMPACT_ATOMS: atom_id res chain seq x y z
N MET A 1 5.20 -2.91 52.22
CA MET A 1 5.61 -2.84 50.79
C MET A 1 4.72 -1.83 50.07
N VAL A 2 5.28 -1.06 49.13
CA VAL A 2 4.56 -0.06 48.32
C VAL A 2 4.81 -0.31 46.85
N LYS A 3 3.77 -0.26 46.03
CA LYS A 3 3.82 -0.56 44.59
C LYS A 3 3.93 0.73 43.78
N ILE A 4 5.00 0.87 42.99
CA ILE A 4 5.16 1.98 42.03
C ILE A 4 5.05 1.39 40.63
N SER A 5 4.08 1.87 39.85
CA SER A 5 3.87 1.44 38.47
C SER A 5 4.17 2.58 37.49
N CYS A 6 4.88 2.27 36.41
CA CYS A 6 5.15 3.23 35.35
C CYS A 6 3.92 3.36 34.43
N PRO A 7 3.34 4.57 34.26
CA PRO A 7 2.13 4.75 33.47
C PRO A 7 2.34 4.56 31.96
N TYR A 8 3.59 4.54 31.49
CA TYR A 8 3.91 4.43 30.06
C TYR A 8 4.16 3.00 29.58
N CYS A 9 4.66 2.11 30.45
CA CYS A 9 5.02 0.74 30.06
C CYS A 9 4.50 -0.36 31.00
N GLY A 10 3.74 0.01 32.02
CA GLY A 10 3.14 -0.93 32.99
C GLY A 10 4.14 -1.62 33.93
N LEU A 11 5.45 -1.32 33.81
CA LEU A 11 6.46 -1.90 34.69
C LEU A 11 6.15 -1.51 36.13
N THR A 12 5.99 -2.52 36.97
CA THR A 12 5.66 -2.32 38.37
C THR A 12 6.76 -2.85 39.27
N ARG A 13 7.18 -2.03 40.23
CA ARG A 13 8.20 -2.38 41.22
C ARG A 13 7.67 -2.17 42.62
N THR A 14 7.88 -3.17 43.47
CA THR A 14 7.51 -3.10 44.88
C THR A 14 8.73 -2.69 45.69
N ILE A 15 8.60 -1.66 46.54
CA ILE A 15 9.67 -1.16 47.40
C ILE A 15 9.26 -1.18 48.89
N PRO A 16 10.23 -1.35 49.82
CA PRO A 16 9.97 -1.17 51.25
C PRO A 16 9.48 0.26 51.56
N LYS A 17 8.59 0.40 52.55
CA LYS A 17 7.90 1.67 52.84
C LYS A 17 8.89 2.75 53.33
N GLU A 18 10.00 2.34 53.91
CA GLU A 18 11.07 3.20 54.44
C GLU A 18 11.88 3.87 53.32
N LYS A 19 11.93 3.25 52.13
CA LYS A 19 12.64 3.75 50.94
C LYS A 19 11.72 4.51 49.98
N ALA A 20 10.44 4.68 50.31
CA ALA A 20 9.51 5.43 49.50
C ALA A 20 9.76 6.95 49.64
N PRO A 21 9.65 7.73 48.54
CA PRO A 21 9.92 9.16 48.58
C PRO A 21 8.90 9.88 49.47
N LYS A 22 9.37 10.74 50.39
CA LYS A 22 8.52 11.48 51.33
C LYS A 22 7.94 12.79 50.75
N LYS A 23 8.39 13.20 49.57
CA LYS A 23 7.93 14.38 48.82
C LYS A 23 7.67 13.98 47.36
N PRO A 24 6.85 14.73 46.59
CA PRO A 24 6.64 14.46 45.17
C PRO A 24 7.96 14.50 44.41
N VAL A 25 8.33 13.40 43.75
CA VAL A 25 9.59 13.28 43.00
C VAL A 25 9.33 12.81 41.58
N LYS A 26 10.21 13.20 40.65
CA LYS A 26 10.21 12.72 39.28
C LYS A 26 11.01 11.42 39.19
N ALA A 27 10.34 10.29 38.98
CA ALA A 27 10.97 8.98 38.83
C ALA A 27 11.29 8.70 37.35
N HIS A 28 12.46 8.10 37.09
CA HIS A 28 12.89 7.68 35.76
C HIS A 28 12.68 6.18 35.56
N CYS A 29 11.99 5.79 34.48
CA CYS A 29 11.79 4.38 34.16
C CYS A 29 12.94 3.83 33.33
N HIS A 30 13.66 2.82 33.82
CA HIS A 30 14.76 2.19 33.08
C HIS A 30 14.31 1.40 31.83
N ARG A 31 13.03 1.01 31.74
CA ARG A 31 12.49 0.24 30.60
C ARG A 31 12.10 1.14 29.43
N CYS A 32 11.39 2.24 29.68
CA CYS A 32 10.89 3.13 28.62
C CYS A 32 11.60 4.49 28.55
N LYS A 33 12.56 4.76 29.45
CA LYS A 33 13.34 6.00 29.55
C LYS A 33 12.52 7.28 29.78
N HIS A 34 11.21 7.18 30.04
CA HIS A 34 10.37 8.31 30.41
C HIS A 34 10.48 8.66 31.90
N THR A 35 10.30 9.95 32.19
CA THR A 35 10.27 10.49 33.55
C THR A 35 8.85 10.87 33.93
N PHE A 36 8.36 10.41 35.08
CA PHE A 36 6.99 10.66 35.54
C PHE A 36 6.94 11.09 37.02
N PRO A 37 5.96 11.93 37.42
CA PRO A 37 5.81 12.31 38.81
C PRO A 37 5.26 11.14 39.63
N VAL A 38 5.89 10.87 40.78
CA VAL A 38 5.41 9.94 41.79
C VAL A 38 4.93 10.75 42.99
N ASP A 39 3.63 10.70 43.23
CA ASP A 39 2.97 11.35 44.36
C ASP A 39 2.85 10.34 45.53
N PRO A 40 3.53 10.57 46.67
CA PRO A 40 3.48 9.64 47.79
C PRO A 40 2.10 9.48 48.42
N ALA A 41 1.18 10.43 48.23
CA ALA A 41 -0.19 10.32 48.75
C ALA A 41 -1.03 9.26 48.02
N LYS A 42 -0.63 8.85 46.80
CA LYS A 42 -1.37 7.91 45.94
C LYS A 42 -0.83 6.48 45.97
N LEU A 43 0.13 6.20 46.85
CA LEU A 43 0.80 4.90 46.92
C LEU A 43 0.06 3.94 47.86
N GLN A 44 -0.51 2.86 47.31
CA GLN A 44 -1.27 1.86 48.07
C GLN A 44 -0.34 0.83 48.76
N PRO A 45 -0.62 0.43 50.01
CA PRO A 45 0.09 -0.66 50.68
C PRO A 45 -0.38 -2.03 50.15
N VAL A 46 0.57 -2.95 49.97
CA VAL A 46 0.31 -4.34 49.58
C VAL A 46 0.26 -5.22 50.85
N ASP A 47 -0.82 -5.97 51.02
CA ASP A 47 -1.03 -6.93 52.12
C ASP A 47 -0.50 -8.34 51.75
N PRO A 48 0.55 -8.85 52.42
CA PRO A 48 1.18 -10.13 52.09
C PRO A 48 0.29 -11.37 52.27
N GLN A 49 -0.73 -11.33 53.14
CA GLN A 49 -1.56 -12.51 53.42
C GLN A 49 -2.55 -12.83 52.29
N ARG A 50 -2.94 -11.83 51.49
CA ARG A 50 -3.91 -11.99 50.40
C ARG A 50 -3.33 -12.73 49.20
N GLU A 51 -2.05 -12.53 48.93
CA GLU A 51 -1.33 -13.10 47.77
C GLU A 51 -1.05 -14.62 47.91
N LEU A 52 -0.89 -15.08 49.16
CA LEU A 52 -0.72 -16.51 49.49
C LEU A 52 -2.03 -17.30 49.34
N VAL A 53 -3.18 -16.70 49.71
CA VAL A 53 -4.50 -17.34 49.60
C VAL A 53 -4.94 -17.45 48.13
N GLU A 54 -4.60 -16.46 47.30
CA GLU A 54 -4.89 -16.47 45.86
C GLU A 54 -4.08 -17.58 45.15
N SER A 55 -2.79 -17.72 45.47
CA SER A 55 -1.92 -18.74 44.88
C SER A 55 -2.34 -20.17 45.23
N ALA A 56 -2.83 -20.39 46.46
CA ALA A 56 -3.30 -21.72 46.90
C ALA A 56 -4.60 -22.15 46.19
N ARG A 57 -5.51 -21.22 45.88
CA ARG A 57 -6.75 -21.51 45.14
C ARG A 57 -6.51 -21.90 43.68
N THR A 58 -5.50 -21.30 43.06
CA THR A 58 -5.14 -21.58 41.66
C THR A 58 -4.54 -22.98 41.50
N ALA A 59 -3.75 -23.43 42.49
CA ALA A 59 -3.15 -24.78 42.48
C ALA A 59 -4.20 -25.89 42.64
N ALA A 60 -5.23 -25.69 43.48
CA ALA A 60 -6.29 -26.68 43.70
C ALA A 60 -7.20 -26.88 42.47
N ARG A 61 -7.38 -25.85 41.65
CA ARG A 61 -8.22 -25.89 40.43
C ARG A 61 -7.53 -26.64 39.29
N ALA A 62 -6.21 -26.54 39.19
CA ALA A 62 -5.40 -27.21 38.17
C ALA A 62 -5.33 -28.74 38.34
N SER A 63 -5.60 -29.28 39.53
CA SER A 63 -5.55 -30.73 39.78
C SER A 63 -6.84 -31.47 39.42
N GLN A 64 -7.96 -30.76 39.23
CA GLN A 64 -9.26 -31.38 38.89
C GLN A 64 -9.50 -31.57 37.39
N GLU A 65 -8.81 -30.83 36.52
CA GLU A 65 -9.02 -30.90 35.06
C GLU A 65 -8.23 -32.05 34.38
N THR A 66 -7.28 -32.69 35.07
CA THR A 66 -6.39 -33.71 34.48
C THR A 66 -7.01 -35.11 34.33
N GLN A 67 -8.25 -35.35 34.79
CA GLN A 67 -8.86 -36.69 34.75
C GLN A 67 -9.92 -36.91 33.67
N GLN A 68 -10.20 -35.94 32.81
CA GLN A 68 -11.32 -36.06 31.87
C GLN A 68 -11.00 -35.57 30.45
N SER A 69 -10.05 -36.21 29.76
CA SER A 69 -10.09 -36.33 28.29
C SER A 69 -9.03 -37.31 27.75
N GLN A 70 -9.47 -38.49 27.29
CA GLN A 70 -8.69 -39.40 26.43
C GLN A 70 -9.58 -39.90 25.28
N ALA A 71 -9.00 -39.90 24.07
CA ALA A 71 -9.42 -40.51 22.78
C ALA A 71 -10.19 -39.61 21.76
N PRO A 72 -10.16 -39.92 20.43
CA PRO A 72 -9.03 -39.60 19.53
C PRO A 72 -9.42 -38.95 18.18
N SER A 73 -8.45 -38.20 17.62
CA SER A 73 -8.12 -37.99 16.19
C SER A 73 -9.23 -37.96 15.13
N SER A 74 -9.46 -36.78 14.56
CA SER A 74 -9.89 -36.63 13.16
C SER A 74 -9.15 -35.44 12.53
N ALA A 75 -8.67 -35.67 11.31
CA ALA A 75 -7.85 -34.75 10.53
C ALA A 75 -8.65 -33.49 10.17
N GLU A 76 -8.09 -32.32 10.48
CA GLU A 76 -8.70 -31.03 10.16
C GLU A 76 -7.67 -30.16 9.44
N THR A 77 -8.05 -29.79 8.22
CA THR A 77 -7.36 -28.94 7.24
C THR A 77 -6.96 -27.61 7.88
N GLU A 78 -5.70 -27.18 7.69
CA GLU A 78 -5.17 -25.93 8.23
C GLU A 78 -6.02 -24.71 7.78
N PRO A 79 -6.57 -23.92 8.73
CA PRO A 79 -7.12 -22.62 8.41
C PRO A 79 -5.98 -21.61 8.26
N THR A 80 -5.88 -20.98 7.09
CA THR A 80 -5.00 -19.83 6.82
C THR A 80 -5.32 -18.72 7.82
N THR A 81 -4.41 -18.50 8.77
CA THR A 81 -4.57 -17.46 9.81
C THR A 81 -3.92 -16.16 9.37
N HIS A 82 -4.79 -15.17 9.27
CA HIS A 82 -4.60 -13.73 9.06
C HIS A 82 -3.37 -13.12 9.73
N THR A 83 -2.51 -12.49 8.94
CA THR A 83 -1.52 -11.49 9.39
C THR A 83 -2.23 -10.20 9.77
N GLY A 84 -2.91 -10.20 10.91
CA GLY A 84 -3.57 -9.02 11.46
C GLY A 84 -2.89 -8.54 12.75
N LEU A 85 -2.39 -7.30 12.72
CA LEU A 85 -2.06 -6.42 13.86
C LEU A 85 -0.65 -6.58 14.47
N GLY A 86 0.34 -6.03 13.75
CA GLY A 86 1.69 -5.75 14.25
C GLY A 86 2.83 -5.92 13.22
N GLY A 87 2.50 -6.25 11.96
CA GLY A 87 3.45 -6.61 10.91
C GLY A 87 4.13 -5.46 10.17
N SER A 88 5.08 -5.83 9.30
CA SER A 88 5.64 -4.98 8.25
C SER A 88 4.54 -4.50 7.29
N PRO A 89 4.67 -3.31 6.67
CA PRO A 89 3.73 -2.86 5.64
C PRO A 89 3.59 -3.92 4.55
N GLU A 90 2.40 -4.03 3.95
CA GLU A 90 2.09 -5.10 3.00
C GLU A 90 3.11 -5.19 1.85
N SER A 91 3.26 -6.40 1.30
CA SER A 91 4.14 -6.62 0.17
C SER A 91 3.71 -5.77 -1.02
N ILE A 92 4.68 -5.38 -1.85
CA ILE A 92 4.39 -4.53 -3.02
C ILE A 92 3.42 -5.20 -3.99
N GLY A 93 3.53 -6.52 -4.18
CA GLY A 93 2.63 -7.29 -5.04
C GLY A 93 1.18 -7.19 -4.57
N HIS A 94 0.94 -7.35 -3.27
CA HIS A 94 -0.39 -7.20 -2.69
C HIS A 94 -0.98 -5.80 -2.90
N LEU A 95 -0.16 -4.75 -2.72
CA LEU A 95 -0.59 -3.37 -2.99
C LEU A 95 -1.01 -3.16 -4.45
N PHE A 96 -0.28 -3.72 -5.42
CA PHE A 96 -0.65 -3.64 -6.84
C PHE A 96 -1.95 -4.38 -7.11
N THR A 97 -2.13 -5.56 -6.53
CA THR A 97 -3.37 -6.35 -6.60
C THR A 97 -4.57 -5.56 -6.07
N MET A 98 -4.50 -5.04 -4.84
CA MET A 98 -5.55 -4.23 -4.24
C MET A 98 -5.86 -3.00 -5.11
N THR A 99 -4.82 -2.32 -5.58
CA THR A 99 -4.95 -1.13 -6.42
C THR A 99 -5.69 -1.46 -7.72
N TRP A 100 -5.34 -2.57 -8.37
CA TRP A 100 -5.99 -3.03 -9.59
C TRP A 100 -7.46 -3.38 -9.36
N GLY A 101 -7.80 -4.05 -8.26
CA GLY A 101 -9.18 -4.37 -7.91
C GLY A 101 -10.06 -3.12 -7.73
N ILE A 102 -9.56 -2.11 -7.01
CA ILE A 102 -10.28 -0.84 -6.82
C ILE A 102 -10.37 -0.06 -8.14
N PHE A 103 -9.27 0.03 -8.89
CA PHE A 103 -9.24 0.77 -10.15
C PHE A 103 -10.17 0.17 -11.20
N SER A 104 -10.14 -1.15 -11.39
CA SER A 104 -10.97 -1.85 -12.37
C SER A 104 -12.46 -1.78 -12.03
N SER A 105 -12.83 -1.98 -10.76
CA SER A 105 -14.22 -1.89 -10.31
C SER A 105 -14.83 -0.49 -10.45
N ARG A 106 -14.00 0.57 -10.36
CA ARG A 106 -14.43 1.97 -10.43
C ARG A 106 -13.97 2.72 -11.66
N PHE A 107 -13.51 2.01 -12.68
CA PHE A 107 -12.83 2.56 -13.84
C PHE A 107 -13.53 3.79 -14.43
N PHE A 108 -14.84 3.67 -14.74
CA PHE A 108 -15.60 4.75 -15.37
C PHE A 108 -15.74 5.99 -14.49
N THR A 109 -15.90 5.83 -13.17
CA THR A 109 -16.03 6.98 -12.28
C THR A 109 -14.70 7.69 -12.11
N LEU A 110 -13.63 6.94 -11.84
CA LEU A 110 -12.31 7.50 -11.61
C LEU A 110 -11.74 8.13 -12.88
N PHE A 111 -11.82 7.44 -14.01
CA PHE A 111 -11.35 7.96 -15.29
C PHE A 111 -12.20 9.13 -15.78
N GLY A 112 -13.53 9.06 -15.62
CA GLY A 112 -14.40 10.18 -15.98
C GLY A 112 -14.15 11.43 -15.14
N LEU A 113 -13.92 11.29 -13.82
CA LEU A 113 -13.56 12.42 -12.96
C LEU A 113 -12.18 12.99 -13.32
N TYR A 114 -11.24 12.13 -13.71
CA TYR A 114 -9.94 12.55 -14.22
C TYR A 114 -10.05 13.34 -15.53
N LEU A 115 -10.87 12.90 -16.49
CA LEU A 115 -11.15 13.68 -17.70
C LEU A 115 -11.86 15.00 -17.38
N LEU A 116 -12.81 14.97 -16.44
CA LEU A 116 -13.51 16.18 -15.98
C LEU A 116 -12.55 17.19 -15.33
N LEU A 117 -11.51 16.73 -14.62
CA LEU A 117 -10.47 17.59 -14.08
C LEU A 117 -9.77 18.39 -15.19
N PHE A 118 -9.46 17.78 -16.33
CA PHE A 118 -8.91 18.52 -17.48
C PHE A 118 -9.90 19.55 -18.03
N LEU A 119 -11.18 19.21 -18.13
CA LEU A 119 -12.20 20.15 -18.58
C LEU A 119 -12.35 21.35 -17.64
N LEU A 120 -12.27 21.12 -16.32
CA LEU A 120 -12.30 22.19 -15.30
C LEU A 120 -11.09 23.13 -15.37
N ILE A 121 -10.01 22.73 -16.04
CA ILE A 121 -8.82 23.54 -16.28
C ILE A 121 -8.90 24.22 -17.66
N LEU A 122 -9.15 23.44 -18.71
CA LEU A 122 -9.10 23.91 -20.09
C LEU A 122 -10.24 24.86 -20.43
N VAL A 123 -11.46 24.61 -19.96
CA VAL A 123 -12.64 25.42 -20.31
C VAL A 123 -12.53 26.83 -19.70
N PRO A 124 -12.32 27.01 -18.38
CA PRO A 124 -12.15 28.35 -17.82
C PRO A 124 -10.92 29.07 -18.36
N GLY A 125 -9.79 28.34 -18.52
CA GLY A 125 -8.57 28.90 -19.08
C GLY A 125 -8.74 29.39 -20.53
N GLY A 126 -9.39 28.60 -21.38
CA GLY A 126 -9.67 28.94 -22.77
C GLY A 126 -10.67 30.09 -22.91
N ILE A 127 -11.77 30.07 -22.14
CA ILE A 127 -12.79 31.13 -22.17
C ILE A 127 -12.20 32.45 -21.66
N LEU A 128 -11.54 32.47 -20.50
CA LEU A 128 -11.02 33.69 -19.91
C LEU A 128 -9.77 34.19 -20.64
N GLY A 129 -8.86 33.29 -21.01
CA GLY A 129 -7.66 33.64 -21.77
C GLY A 129 -7.99 34.13 -23.18
N GLY A 130 -8.80 33.37 -23.93
CA GLY A 130 -9.27 33.75 -25.25
C GLY A 130 -10.12 35.02 -25.23
N GLY A 131 -11.00 35.15 -24.23
CA GLY A 131 -11.79 36.36 -23.99
C GLY A 131 -10.92 37.59 -23.70
N THR A 132 -9.83 37.42 -22.95
CA THR A 132 -8.87 38.50 -22.68
C THR A 132 -8.21 38.97 -23.98
N ILE A 133 -7.76 38.05 -24.84
CA ILE A 133 -7.16 38.37 -26.13
C ILE A 133 -8.18 39.01 -27.09
N ALA A 134 -9.42 38.51 -27.09
CA ALA A 134 -10.48 39.12 -27.90
C ALA A 134 -10.80 40.55 -27.43
N LEU A 135 -10.81 40.78 -26.11
CA LEU A 135 -11.12 42.09 -25.52
C LEU A 135 -10.08 43.16 -25.89
N THR A 136 -8.80 42.81 -26.04
CA THR A 136 -7.77 43.77 -26.47
C THR A 136 -8.02 44.33 -27.86
N GLN A 137 -8.72 43.61 -28.73
CA GLN A 137 -9.09 44.09 -30.07
C GLN A 137 -10.14 45.22 -30.03
N PHE A 138 -10.94 45.29 -28.96
CA PHE A 138 -11.99 46.30 -28.80
C PHE A 138 -11.53 47.53 -28.00
N ILE A 139 -10.43 47.43 -27.25
CA ILE A 139 -9.92 48.51 -26.38
C ILE A 139 -8.41 48.70 -26.62
N PRO A 140 -8.01 49.23 -27.80
CA PRO A 140 -6.60 49.43 -28.13
C PRO A 140 -5.94 50.43 -27.16
N GLY A 141 -4.68 50.17 -26.79
CA GLY A 141 -3.90 51.02 -25.88
C GLY A 141 -4.06 50.72 -24.38
N MET A 142 -5.00 49.86 -23.97
CA MET A 142 -5.16 49.40 -22.57
C MET A 142 -4.57 48.00 -22.32
N GLU A 143 -3.79 47.46 -23.25
CA GLU A 143 -3.22 46.09 -23.22
C GLU A 143 -2.43 45.81 -21.94
N TRP A 144 -1.65 46.80 -21.48
CA TRP A 144 -0.83 46.72 -20.26
C TRP A 144 -1.66 46.48 -19.00
N LEU A 145 -2.96 46.80 -19.01
CA LEU A 145 -3.89 46.57 -17.90
C LEU A 145 -4.76 45.33 -18.14
N VAL A 146 -5.34 45.22 -19.34
CA VAL A 146 -6.30 44.15 -19.69
C VAL A 146 -5.62 42.79 -19.69
N VAL A 147 -4.43 42.65 -20.27
CA VAL A 147 -3.75 41.35 -20.37
C VAL A 147 -3.36 40.82 -18.99
N PRO A 148 -2.69 41.59 -18.10
CA PRO A 148 -2.38 41.08 -16.76
C PRO A 148 -3.62 40.81 -15.90
N ALA A 149 -4.63 41.68 -15.95
CA ALA A 149 -5.86 41.50 -15.18
C ALA A 149 -6.64 40.24 -15.63
N GLY A 150 -6.81 40.08 -16.94
CA GLY A 150 -7.47 38.90 -17.52
C GLY A 150 -6.68 37.61 -17.27
N SER A 151 -5.35 37.66 -17.37
CA SER A 151 -4.48 36.51 -17.06
C SER A 151 -4.56 36.11 -15.59
N LEU A 152 -4.61 37.08 -14.67
CA LEU A 152 -4.79 36.81 -13.24
C LEU A 152 -6.15 36.16 -12.97
N LEU A 153 -7.23 36.68 -13.57
CA LEU A 153 -8.57 36.09 -13.45
C LEU A 153 -8.60 34.66 -14.00
N ALA A 154 -8.01 34.42 -15.17
CA ALA A 154 -7.88 33.09 -15.75
C ALA A 154 -7.09 32.14 -14.82
N ALA A 155 -5.96 32.59 -14.28
CA ALA A 155 -5.14 31.81 -13.36
C ALA A 155 -5.90 31.45 -12.08
N LEU A 156 -6.65 32.40 -11.50
CA LEU A 156 -7.47 32.15 -10.31
C LEU A 156 -8.59 31.15 -10.58
N ALA A 157 -9.29 31.29 -11.71
CA ALA A 157 -10.37 30.38 -12.11
C ALA A 157 -9.84 28.96 -12.36
N VAL A 158 -8.72 28.84 -13.08
CA VAL A 158 -8.05 27.56 -13.34
C VAL A 158 -7.58 26.91 -12.04
N THR A 159 -6.97 27.70 -11.15
CA THR A 159 -6.51 27.21 -9.84
C THR A 159 -7.68 26.68 -9.02
N TYR A 160 -8.78 27.43 -8.95
CA TYR A 160 -9.99 26.99 -8.26
C TYR A 160 -10.54 25.69 -8.86
N GLY A 161 -10.67 25.61 -10.18
CA GLY A 161 -11.14 24.43 -10.91
C GLY A 161 -10.25 23.20 -10.68
N MET A 162 -8.93 23.39 -10.67
CA MET A 162 -7.94 22.34 -10.40
C MET A 162 -8.12 21.74 -9.00
N PHE A 163 -8.17 22.57 -7.95
CA PHE A 163 -8.33 22.06 -6.58
C PHE A 163 -9.73 21.50 -6.32
N TRP A 164 -10.76 22.04 -6.97
CA TRP A 164 -12.10 21.47 -6.94
C TRP A 164 -12.13 20.07 -7.55
N GLY A 165 -11.64 19.91 -8.79
CA GLY A 165 -11.58 18.61 -9.45
C GLY A 165 -10.70 17.62 -8.70
N TYR A 166 -9.54 18.07 -8.19
CA TYR A 166 -8.63 17.21 -7.41
C TYR A 166 -9.28 16.72 -6.11
N GLY A 167 -9.93 17.62 -5.36
CA GLY A 167 -10.66 17.23 -4.15
C GLY A 167 -11.81 16.26 -4.44
N ALA A 168 -12.55 16.47 -5.53
CA ALA A 168 -13.59 15.54 -5.98
C ALA A 168 -13.00 14.16 -6.29
N PHE A 169 -11.85 14.14 -6.97
CA PHE A 169 -11.18 12.92 -7.35
C PHE A 169 -10.66 12.13 -6.13
N ILE A 170 -10.08 12.82 -5.14
CA ILE A 170 -9.67 12.23 -3.86
C ILE A 170 -10.87 11.58 -3.14
N HIS A 171 -12.00 12.28 -3.03
CA HIS A 171 -13.20 11.72 -2.40
C HIS A 171 -13.76 10.51 -3.14
N ALA A 172 -13.66 10.47 -4.47
CA ALA A 172 -14.06 9.30 -5.24
C ALA A 172 -13.09 8.11 -5.07
N VAL A 173 -11.79 8.36 -4.85
CA VAL A 173 -10.85 7.27 -4.55
C VAL A 173 -11.11 6.67 -3.16
N ILE A 174 -11.41 7.52 -2.17
CA ILE A 174 -11.63 7.09 -0.78
C ILE A 174 -12.98 6.37 -0.61
N ASP A 175 -14.05 6.93 -1.18
CA ASP A 175 -15.42 6.45 -1.00
C ASP A 175 -15.89 5.76 -2.28
N GLN A 176 -16.05 4.44 -2.21
CA GLN A 176 -16.44 3.63 -3.36
C GLN A 176 -17.90 3.81 -3.80
N GLU A 177 -18.76 4.31 -2.91
CA GLU A 177 -20.17 4.60 -3.24
C GLU A 177 -20.32 6.01 -3.84
N CYS A 178 -19.26 6.82 -3.79
CA CYS A 178 -19.26 8.20 -4.24
C CYS A 178 -19.31 8.29 -5.77
N GLY A 179 -20.48 8.59 -6.33
CA GLY A 179 -20.65 8.92 -7.75
C GLY A 179 -20.15 10.33 -8.12
N PHE A 180 -20.21 10.68 -9.41
CA PHE A 180 -19.70 11.96 -9.95
C PHE A 180 -20.21 13.22 -9.24
N LYS A 181 -21.53 13.33 -9.07
CA LYS A 181 -22.17 14.51 -8.48
C LYS A 181 -21.75 14.71 -7.02
N GLU A 182 -21.72 13.62 -6.27
CA GLU A 182 -21.36 13.64 -4.86
C GLU A 182 -19.87 13.94 -4.68
N ALA A 183 -19.01 13.38 -5.54
CA ALA A 183 -17.59 13.68 -5.59
C ALA A 183 -17.35 15.19 -5.81
N LEU A 184 -18.00 15.78 -6.82
CA LEU A 184 -17.92 17.21 -7.10
C LEU A 184 -18.43 18.08 -5.94
N ARG A 185 -19.51 17.67 -5.28
CA ARG A 185 -20.04 18.40 -4.11
C ARG A 185 -19.03 18.42 -2.97
N ARG A 186 -18.51 17.26 -2.56
CA ARG A 186 -17.53 17.14 -1.46
C ARG A 186 -16.20 17.83 -1.80
N GLY A 187 -15.75 17.71 -3.05
CA GLY A 187 -14.58 18.43 -3.55
C GLY A 187 -14.73 19.94 -3.40
N ARG A 188 -15.90 20.49 -3.75
CA ARG A 188 -16.20 21.93 -3.65
C ARG A 188 -16.16 22.44 -2.20
N GLU A 189 -16.66 21.64 -1.25
CA GLU A 189 -16.73 22.02 0.17
C GLU A 189 -15.34 22.13 0.82
N GLN A 190 -14.34 21.45 0.28
CA GLN A 190 -12.98 21.41 0.83
C GLN A 190 -11.92 22.09 -0.04
N VAL A 191 -12.29 22.80 -1.13
CA VAL A 191 -11.34 23.45 -2.05
C VAL A 191 -10.28 24.26 -1.30
N TRP A 192 -10.70 25.07 -0.32
CA TRP A 192 -9.78 25.91 0.44
C TRP A 192 -8.85 25.13 1.36
N SER A 193 -9.32 23.99 1.89
CA SER A 193 -8.49 23.10 2.70
C SER A 193 -7.40 22.46 1.86
N PHE A 194 -7.76 21.96 0.68
CA PHE A 194 -6.82 21.39 -0.29
C PHE A 194 -5.84 22.45 -0.81
N LEU A 195 -6.35 23.60 -1.29
CA LEU A 195 -5.51 24.68 -1.82
C LEU A 195 -4.44 25.09 -0.80
N TRP A 196 -4.83 25.34 0.44
CA TRP A 196 -3.88 25.78 1.47
C TRP A 196 -2.85 24.70 1.81
N ALA A 197 -3.30 23.48 2.14
CA ALA A 197 -2.40 22.41 2.58
C ALA A 197 -1.48 21.92 1.47
N LEU A 198 -1.98 21.80 0.23
CA LEU A 198 -1.17 21.37 -0.90
C LEU A 198 -0.23 22.47 -1.37
N SER A 199 -0.62 23.75 -1.33
CA SER A 199 0.32 24.84 -1.61
C SER A 199 1.47 24.87 -0.59
N LEU A 200 1.16 24.64 0.69
CA LEU A 200 2.18 24.54 1.73
C LEU A 200 3.09 23.31 1.53
N SER A 201 2.52 22.17 1.17
CA SER A 201 3.28 20.97 0.82
C SER A 201 4.21 21.20 -0.37
N SER A 202 3.69 21.78 -1.46
CA SER A 202 4.46 22.16 -2.64
C SER A 202 5.57 23.14 -2.30
N PHE A 203 5.30 24.16 -1.48
CA PHE A 203 6.33 25.11 -1.03
C PHE A 203 7.48 24.38 -0.34
N LEU A 204 7.19 23.49 0.61
CA LEU A 204 8.23 22.72 1.31
C LEU A 204 8.99 21.79 0.36
N ILE A 205 8.27 21.03 -0.48
CA ILE A 205 8.87 20.06 -1.41
C ILE A 205 9.80 20.77 -2.40
N VAL A 206 9.32 21.84 -3.06
CA VAL A 206 10.12 22.63 -3.99
C VAL A 206 11.32 23.26 -3.27
N GLY A 207 11.12 23.81 -2.08
CA GLY A 207 12.23 24.29 -1.24
C GLY A 207 13.26 23.20 -0.93
N GLY A 208 12.81 21.98 -0.67
CA GLY A 208 13.67 20.80 -0.51
C GLY A 208 14.50 20.52 -1.76
N TYR A 209 13.87 20.48 -2.94
CA TYR A 209 14.56 20.26 -4.22
C TYR A 209 15.53 21.38 -4.59
N LEU A 210 15.18 22.64 -4.30
CA LEU A 210 16.07 23.80 -4.52
C LEU A 210 17.32 23.72 -3.64
N LEU A 211 17.22 23.13 -2.45
CA LEU A 211 18.37 22.88 -1.60
C LEU A 211 19.21 21.73 -2.18
N PHE A 212 18.62 20.54 -2.31
CA PHE A 212 19.24 19.36 -2.93
C PHE A 212 18.18 18.34 -3.39
N PHE A 213 18.58 17.40 -4.27
CA PHE A 213 17.69 16.35 -4.76
C PHE A 213 17.17 15.40 -3.66
N ILE A 214 18.03 14.96 -2.73
CA ILE A 214 17.67 13.99 -1.68
C ILE A 214 16.61 14.56 -0.70
N PRO A 215 16.78 15.76 -0.11
CA PRO A 215 15.74 16.39 0.71
C PRO A 215 14.40 16.57 -0.02
N GLY A 216 14.42 16.94 -1.29
CA GLY A 216 13.21 17.06 -2.11
C GLY A 216 12.44 15.74 -2.23
N ILE A 217 13.15 14.63 -2.50
CA ILE A 217 12.55 13.28 -2.49
C ILE A 217 11.97 12.95 -1.11
N LEU A 218 12.73 13.18 -0.04
CA LEU A 218 12.26 12.87 1.32
C LEU A 218 10.97 13.61 1.65
N PHE A 219 10.88 14.91 1.34
CA PHE A 219 9.67 15.69 1.58
C PHE A 219 8.51 15.23 0.70
N SER A 220 8.78 14.84 -0.55
CA SER A 220 7.77 14.29 -1.46
C SER A 220 7.14 13.02 -0.88
N VAL A 221 7.98 12.12 -0.35
CA VAL A 221 7.50 10.92 0.34
C VAL A 221 6.74 11.34 1.61
N TRP A 222 7.33 12.15 2.50
CA TRP A 222 6.73 12.52 3.79
C TRP A 222 5.35 13.18 3.70
N PHE A 223 5.09 13.96 2.65
CA PHE A 223 3.80 14.67 2.48
C PHE A 223 2.85 14.00 1.48
N LEU A 224 3.15 12.77 1.05
CA LEU A 224 2.35 12.02 0.09
C LEU A 224 0.88 11.88 0.50
N PHE A 225 0.59 11.71 1.80
CA PHE A 225 -0.75 11.38 2.30
C PHE A 225 -1.60 12.59 2.71
N VAL A 226 -1.08 13.81 2.55
CA VAL A 226 -1.81 15.04 2.88
C VAL A 226 -3.22 15.10 2.26
N PRO A 227 -3.43 14.77 0.98
CA PRO A 227 -4.77 14.78 0.38
C PRO A 227 -5.78 13.89 1.11
N PHE A 228 -5.38 12.67 1.47
CA PHE A 228 -6.24 11.68 2.11
C PHE A 228 -6.53 12.07 3.56
N ILE A 229 -5.54 12.61 4.28
CA ILE A 229 -5.73 13.10 5.65
C ILE A 229 -6.76 14.24 5.70
N ILE A 230 -6.76 15.15 4.72
CA ILE A 230 -7.75 16.24 4.65
C ILE A 230 -9.16 15.69 4.39
N ALA A 231 -9.29 14.75 3.44
CA ALA A 231 -10.58 14.19 3.08
C ALA A 231 -11.16 13.28 4.18
N VAL A 232 -10.30 12.46 4.78
CA VAL A 232 -10.70 11.43 5.74
C VAL A 232 -10.75 11.97 7.16
N GLU A 233 -9.67 12.62 7.59
CA GLU A 233 -9.47 12.99 8.98
C GLU A 233 -9.82 14.46 9.26
N GLN A 234 -10.16 15.23 8.21
CA GLN A 234 -10.61 16.63 8.29
C GLN A 234 -9.55 17.58 8.90
N GLU A 235 -8.29 17.14 8.97
CA GLU A 235 -7.16 17.98 9.39
C GLU A 235 -6.80 18.96 8.28
N ARG A 236 -6.31 20.15 8.63
CA ARG A 236 -6.06 21.24 7.68
C ARG A 236 -4.65 21.81 7.80
N GLY A 237 -4.13 22.34 6.70
CA GLY A 237 -2.86 23.06 6.66
C GLY A 237 -1.69 22.25 7.19
N MET A 238 -0.86 22.85 8.05
CA MET A 238 0.36 22.22 8.56
C MET A 238 0.10 20.97 9.42
N ASP A 239 -1.05 20.88 10.08
CA ASP A 239 -1.37 19.71 10.93
C ASP A 239 -1.52 18.46 10.06
N ALA A 240 -2.15 18.58 8.88
CA ALA A 240 -2.23 17.48 7.91
C ALA A 240 -0.84 17.03 7.40
N LEU A 241 0.08 17.97 7.16
CA LEU A 241 1.45 17.68 6.72
C LEU A 241 2.25 16.94 7.78
N LEU A 242 2.18 17.40 9.04
CA LEU A 242 2.87 16.76 10.15
C LEU A 242 2.30 15.37 10.43
N LYS A 243 1.00 15.19 10.23
CA LYS A 243 0.33 13.88 10.31
C LYS A 243 0.76 12.93 9.22
N SER A 244 0.88 13.41 7.98
CA SER A 244 1.47 12.63 6.87
C SER A 244 2.90 12.18 7.19
N TYR A 245 3.73 13.11 7.71
CA TYR A 245 5.08 12.77 8.14
C TYR A 245 5.08 11.71 9.25
N GLU A 246 4.18 11.80 10.22
CA GLU A 246 4.07 10.83 11.31
C GLU A 246 3.59 9.46 10.82
N TYR A 247 2.72 9.38 9.81
CA TYR A 247 2.36 8.11 9.16
C TYR A 247 3.55 7.45 8.45
N ILE A 248 4.45 8.24 7.88
CA ILE A 248 5.59 7.70 7.11
C ILE A 248 6.83 7.48 7.98
N LYS A 249 6.94 8.16 9.13
CA LYS A 249 8.10 8.06 10.02
C LYS A 249 8.35 6.60 10.44
N GLY A 250 9.55 6.08 10.17
CA GLY A 250 9.92 4.68 10.42
C GLY A 250 9.65 3.73 9.25
N PHE A 251 8.87 4.15 8.25
CA PHE A 251 8.58 3.42 7.02
C PHE A 251 8.97 4.20 5.75
N SER A 252 9.74 5.27 5.88
CA SER A 252 10.07 6.18 4.76
C SER A 252 10.85 5.50 3.66
N MET A 253 11.83 4.65 3.99
CA MET A 253 12.62 3.91 2.98
C MET A 253 11.76 2.88 2.27
N ASN A 254 10.94 2.12 3.02
CA ASN A 254 10.02 1.16 2.43
C ASN A 254 9.01 1.84 1.49
N SER A 255 8.43 2.96 1.93
CA SER A 255 7.50 3.76 1.13
C SER A 255 8.18 4.32 -0.12
N PHE A 256 9.42 4.80 0.00
CA PHE A 256 10.21 5.27 -1.14
C PHE A 256 10.41 4.17 -2.18
N PHE A 257 10.82 2.94 -1.78
CA PHE A 257 11.02 1.85 -2.75
C PHE A 257 9.70 1.43 -3.43
N LYS A 258 8.58 1.41 -2.71
CA LYS A 258 7.25 1.18 -3.30
C LYS A 258 6.92 2.21 -4.38
N LEU A 259 7.14 3.49 -4.09
CA LEU A 259 6.91 4.59 -5.04
C LEU A 259 7.90 4.56 -6.21
N PHE A 260 9.15 4.15 -5.97
CA PHE A 260 10.15 4.01 -7.01
C PHE A 260 9.76 2.91 -8.00
N ILE A 261 9.36 1.73 -7.51
CA ILE A 261 8.88 0.64 -8.36
C ILE A 261 7.61 1.04 -9.11
N LEU A 262 6.65 1.69 -8.44
CA LEU A 262 5.45 2.23 -9.09
C LEU A 262 5.80 3.19 -10.23
N THR A 263 6.77 4.08 -10.01
CA THR A 263 7.24 5.02 -11.02
C THR A 263 7.90 4.31 -12.20
N LEU A 264 8.69 3.26 -11.96
CA LEU A 264 9.30 2.46 -13.02
C LEU A 264 8.24 1.73 -13.86
N VAL A 265 7.25 1.09 -13.21
CA VAL A 265 6.17 0.37 -13.89
C VAL A 265 5.31 1.34 -14.72
N CYS A 266 4.85 2.44 -14.12
CA CYS A 266 4.05 3.44 -14.83
C CYS A 266 4.85 4.15 -15.93
N GLY A 267 6.14 4.39 -15.70
CA GLY A 267 7.06 4.98 -16.67
C GLY A 267 7.30 4.07 -17.87
N ALA A 268 7.47 2.76 -17.63
CA ALA A 268 7.61 1.77 -18.71
C ALA A 268 6.36 1.71 -19.61
N ILE A 269 5.16 1.78 -19.02
CA ILE A 269 3.89 1.86 -19.77
C ILE A 269 3.85 3.14 -20.62
N GLY A 270 4.25 4.28 -20.06
CA GLY A 270 4.30 5.55 -20.78
C GLY A 270 5.35 5.61 -21.89
N ALA A 271 6.41 4.79 -21.81
CA ALA A 271 7.50 4.75 -22.78
C ALA A 271 7.16 3.97 -24.07
N ILE A 272 6.04 3.24 -24.11
CA ILE A 272 5.62 2.49 -25.30
C ILE A 272 5.36 3.47 -26.45
N PRO A 273 6.01 3.34 -27.62
CA PRO A 273 5.77 4.23 -28.75
C PRO A 273 4.31 4.21 -29.18
N ILE A 274 3.76 5.39 -29.53
CA ILE A 274 2.38 5.60 -30.01
C ILE A 274 1.31 5.32 -28.94
N ALA A 275 1.30 4.15 -28.29
CA ALA A 275 0.31 3.77 -27.28
C ALA A 275 0.58 4.39 -25.90
N GLY A 276 1.85 4.60 -25.54
CA GLY A 276 2.27 5.05 -24.20
C GLY A 276 1.63 6.35 -23.74
N PRO A 277 1.57 7.42 -24.57
CA PRO A 277 0.89 8.67 -24.19
C PRO A 277 -0.62 8.52 -23.90
N PHE A 278 -1.29 7.54 -24.52
CA PHE A 278 -2.69 7.26 -24.22
C PHE A 278 -2.83 6.41 -22.96
N LEU A 279 -1.96 5.41 -22.78
CA LEU A 279 -1.95 4.56 -21.59
C LEU A 279 -1.52 5.34 -20.33
N SER A 280 -0.69 6.38 -20.45
CA SER A 280 -0.29 7.23 -19.32
C SER A 280 -1.45 8.07 -18.77
N LEU A 281 -2.53 8.27 -19.54
CA LEU A 281 -3.77 8.86 -19.01
C LEU A 281 -4.43 7.94 -17.97
N LEU A 282 -4.19 6.63 -18.06
CA LEU A 282 -4.71 5.65 -17.09
C LEU A 282 -3.80 5.48 -15.88
N THR A 283 -2.51 5.83 -15.98
CA THR A 283 -1.58 5.65 -14.86
C THR A 283 -1.85 6.63 -13.74
N THR A 284 -2.26 7.88 -14.03
CA THR A 284 -2.56 8.88 -12.98
C THR A 284 -3.66 8.42 -12.01
N PRO A 285 -4.86 8.00 -12.48
CA PRO A 285 -5.89 7.52 -11.56
C PRO A 285 -5.48 6.25 -10.82
N PHE A 286 -4.74 5.35 -11.49
CA PHE A 286 -4.18 4.15 -10.86
C PHE A 286 -3.19 4.48 -9.73
N THR A 287 -2.25 5.41 -9.97
CA THR A 287 -1.27 5.89 -8.99
C THR A 287 -1.95 6.50 -7.77
N LEU A 288 -3.04 7.25 -7.95
CA LEU A 288 -3.77 7.85 -6.83
C LEU A 288 -4.45 6.79 -5.96
N VAL A 289 -5.03 5.75 -6.56
CA VAL A 289 -5.56 4.59 -5.84
C VAL A 289 -4.43 3.88 -5.09
N PHE A 290 -3.26 3.69 -5.70
CA PHE A 290 -2.10 3.09 -5.03
C PHE A 290 -1.67 3.89 -3.79
N PHE A 291 -1.63 5.21 -3.89
CA PHE A 291 -1.32 6.07 -2.74
C PHE A 291 -2.37 5.94 -1.64
N PHE A 292 -3.64 5.78 -2.00
CA PHE A 292 -4.72 5.54 -1.05
C PHE A 292 -4.56 4.20 -0.33
N VAL A 293 -4.25 3.10 -1.05
CA VAL A 293 -4.01 1.79 -0.43
C VAL A 293 -2.80 1.83 0.51
N MET A 294 -1.71 2.51 0.11
CA MET A 294 -0.56 2.74 0.98
C MET A 294 -0.91 3.54 2.24
N TYR A 295 -1.74 4.57 2.10
CA TYR A 295 -2.22 5.35 3.22
C TYR A 295 -3.09 4.50 4.15
N TYR A 296 -4.00 3.69 3.59
CA TYR A 296 -4.84 2.76 4.33
C TYR A 296 -4.02 1.79 5.17
N ASP A 297 -3.04 1.11 4.58
CA ASP A 297 -2.12 0.18 5.26
C ASP A 297 -1.41 0.87 6.45
N LEU A 298 -0.78 2.02 6.21
CA LEU A 298 -0.07 2.75 7.26
C LEU A 298 -0.98 3.33 8.34
N GLN A 299 -2.21 3.73 7.98
CA GLN A 299 -3.19 4.20 8.95
C GLN A 299 -3.68 3.05 9.83
N GLN A 300 -3.88 1.85 9.27
CA GLN A 300 -4.22 0.65 10.05
C GLN A 300 -3.12 0.27 11.04
N ILE A 301 -1.85 0.35 10.62
CA ILE A 301 -0.69 0.03 11.47
C ILE A 301 -0.54 1.04 12.61
N LYS A 302 -0.71 2.34 12.33
CA LYS A 302 -0.41 3.42 13.30
C LYS A 302 -1.61 3.91 14.11
N GLY A 303 -2.82 3.63 13.62
CA GLY A 303 -4.08 4.16 14.13
C GLY A 303 -4.25 5.66 13.89
N ASN A 304 -5.42 6.19 14.24
CA ASN A 304 -5.65 7.63 14.26
C ASN A 304 -5.14 8.22 15.58
N ARG A 305 -4.17 9.12 15.51
CA ARG A 305 -3.68 9.88 16.66
C ARG A 305 -3.81 11.37 16.34
N PRO A 306 -4.56 12.16 17.13
CA PRO A 306 -4.62 13.59 16.93
C PRO A 306 -3.23 14.20 17.17
N ILE A 307 -2.79 15.08 16.27
CA ILE A 307 -1.50 15.77 16.39
C ILE A 307 -1.77 17.24 16.66
N GLU A 308 -1.63 17.64 17.91
CA GLU A 308 -1.55 19.05 18.26
C GLU A 308 -0.09 19.50 18.20
N ALA A 309 0.37 19.90 17.00
CA ALA A 309 1.71 20.43 16.86
C ALA A 309 1.80 21.85 17.43
N SER A 310 2.74 22.07 18.36
CA SER A 310 3.01 23.41 18.90
C SER A 310 3.43 24.39 17.80
N ARG A 311 3.10 25.68 17.95
CA ARG A 311 3.47 26.75 16.99
C ARG A 311 4.97 26.70 16.65
N GLY A 312 5.84 26.45 17.63
CA GLY A 312 7.28 26.33 17.43
C GLY A 312 7.71 25.15 16.54
N ARG A 313 7.00 24.01 16.60
CA ARG A 313 7.27 22.88 15.68
C ARG A 313 6.88 23.27 14.25
N LYS A 314 5.73 23.91 14.05
CA LYS A 314 5.25 24.36 12.73
C LYS A 314 6.22 25.35 12.08
N THR A 315 6.69 26.36 12.82
CA THR A 315 7.65 27.35 12.31
C THR A 315 8.97 26.75 11.84
N LYS A 316 9.49 25.72 12.55
CA LYS A 316 10.74 25.04 12.14
C LYS A 316 10.63 24.39 10.76
N TRP A 317 9.49 23.80 10.43
CA TRP A 317 9.27 23.18 9.12
C TRP A 317 9.18 24.22 8.01
N ILE A 318 8.47 25.34 8.25
CA ILE A 318 8.40 26.44 7.28
C ILE A 318 9.80 27.02 7.04
N LEU A 319 10.57 27.24 8.11
CA LEU A 319 11.94 27.73 8.00
C LEU A 319 12.81 26.75 7.21
N ALA A 320 12.71 25.44 7.50
CA ALA A 320 13.46 24.41 6.78
C ALA A 320 13.17 24.42 5.26
N GLY A 321 11.90 24.52 4.85
CA GLY A 321 11.55 24.65 3.44
C GLY A 321 12.01 25.96 2.80
N SER A 322 12.00 27.06 3.58
CA SER A 322 12.41 28.39 3.09
C SER A 322 13.91 28.48 2.80
N ILE A 323 14.75 27.67 3.46
CA ILE A 323 16.21 27.68 3.27
C ILE A 323 16.57 27.45 1.79
N GLY A 324 15.90 26.53 1.09
CA GLY A 324 16.20 26.27 -0.32
C GLY A 324 15.96 27.48 -1.23
N TYR A 325 14.90 28.24 -0.99
CA TYR A 325 14.59 29.46 -1.74
C TYR A 325 15.57 30.61 -1.48
N ILE A 326 16.32 30.56 -0.38
CA ILE A 326 17.32 31.58 -0.03
C ILE A 326 18.70 31.15 -0.52
N VAL A 327 19.09 29.91 -0.21
CA VAL A 327 20.43 29.39 -0.47
C VAL A 327 20.71 29.29 -1.97
N LEU A 328 19.78 28.79 -2.77
CA LEU A 328 20.03 28.61 -4.20
C LEU A 328 20.24 29.94 -4.95
N PRO A 329 19.39 30.99 -4.79
CA PRO A 329 19.66 32.28 -5.41
C PRO A 329 20.98 32.91 -4.94
N ILE A 330 21.37 32.75 -3.66
CA ILE A 330 22.66 33.23 -3.16
C ILE A 330 23.82 32.50 -3.85
N ILE A 331 23.74 31.17 -4.02
CA ILE A 331 24.77 30.40 -4.73
C ILE A 331 24.84 30.83 -6.19
N ILE A 332 23.71 30.97 -6.88
CA ILE A 332 23.65 31.44 -8.27
C ILE A 332 24.27 32.84 -8.38
N PHE A 333 23.94 33.74 -7.46
CA PHE A 333 24.52 35.08 -7.42
C PHE A 333 26.02 35.07 -7.09
N ALA A 334 26.49 34.18 -6.22
CA ALA A 334 27.92 34.08 -5.92
C ALA A 334 28.74 33.54 -7.10
N LEU A 335 28.20 32.56 -7.83
CA LEU A 335 28.87 31.91 -8.96
C LEU A 335 28.78 32.73 -10.27
N PHE A 336 27.63 33.36 -10.51
CA PHE A 336 27.29 34.01 -11.78
C PHE A 336 26.87 35.47 -11.62
N GLY A 337 26.81 36.02 -10.41
CA GLY A 337 26.38 37.41 -10.19
C GLY A 337 27.28 38.41 -10.89
N GLY A 338 28.60 38.15 -10.97
CA GLY A 338 29.52 39.01 -11.72
C GLY A 338 29.25 39.03 -13.22
N THR A 339 28.91 37.90 -13.84
CA THR A 339 28.63 37.81 -15.29
C THR A 339 27.22 38.29 -15.62
N ILE A 340 26.23 38.02 -14.75
CA ILE A 340 24.87 38.54 -14.87
C ILE A 340 24.86 40.06 -14.66
N PHE A 341 25.57 40.57 -13.66
CA PHE A 341 25.69 42.01 -13.40
C PHE A 341 26.48 42.71 -14.51
N SER A 342 27.57 42.14 -14.99
CA SER A 342 28.33 42.68 -16.14
C SER A 342 27.50 42.66 -17.43
N GLY A 343 26.75 41.57 -17.70
CA GLY A 343 25.84 41.46 -18.83
C GLY A 343 24.65 42.42 -18.75
N LEU A 344 24.09 42.64 -17.56
CA LEU A 344 23.03 43.62 -17.31
C LEU A 344 23.55 45.06 -17.46
N MET A 345 24.74 45.36 -16.93
CA MET A 345 25.39 46.67 -17.10
C MET A 345 25.80 46.91 -18.56
N PHE A 346 26.24 45.88 -19.28
CA PHE A 346 26.49 45.94 -20.72
C PHE A 346 25.20 46.15 -21.51
N ALA A 347 24.10 45.48 -21.16
CA ALA A 347 22.78 45.68 -21.78
C ALA A 347 22.20 47.08 -21.48
N MET A 348 22.50 47.65 -20.31
CA MET A 348 22.11 49.02 -19.96
C MET A 348 23.03 50.09 -20.56
N ASN A 349 24.24 49.73 -21.01
CA ASN A 349 25.26 50.66 -21.53
C ASN A 349 25.56 50.51 -23.03
N SER A 350 25.02 49.50 -23.71
CA SER A 350 25.23 49.31 -25.15
C SER A 350 24.12 49.97 -25.95
N SER A 351 24.45 51.07 -26.62
CA SER A 351 23.60 51.70 -27.64
C SER A 351 23.77 51.10 -29.05
N ASP A 352 24.55 50.03 -29.21
CA ASP A 352 24.87 49.46 -30.52
C ASP A 352 24.77 47.93 -30.53
N PHE A 353 23.63 47.41 -30.99
CA PHE A 353 23.48 46.01 -31.35
C PHE A 353 23.40 45.90 -32.88
N LYS A 354 24.54 45.73 -33.55
CA LYS A 354 24.59 45.42 -34.99
C LYS A 354 24.69 43.91 -35.18
N PHE A 355 23.64 43.35 -35.79
CA PHE A 355 23.52 41.93 -36.14
C PHE A 355 24.41 41.63 -37.36
N THR A 356 25.47 40.85 -37.19
CA THR A 356 26.17 40.20 -38.31
C THR A 356 25.80 38.72 -38.34
N PRO A 357 25.31 38.17 -39.46
CA PRO A 357 24.93 36.77 -39.55
C PRO A 357 26.17 35.85 -39.68
N PRO A 358 26.13 34.62 -39.13
CA PRO A 358 27.24 33.69 -39.22
C PRO A 358 27.31 33.03 -40.61
N VAL A 359 28.53 32.88 -41.12
CA VAL A 359 28.85 32.17 -42.36
C VAL A 359 28.82 30.65 -42.12
N VAL A 360 28.13 29.95 -43.02
CA VAL A 360 27.97 28.49 -43.07
C VAL A 360 29.27 27.82 -43.50
N GLN A 361 29.71 26.78 -42.78
CA GLN A 361 30.61 25.76 -43.33
C GLN A 361 30.11 24.35 -42.96
N SER A 362 29.96 23.52 -43.99
CA SER A 362 29.58 22.10 -43.96
C SER A 362 30.85 21.20 -43.97
N PRO A 363 30.73 19.90 -43.62
CA PRO A 363 31.79 19.11 -42.99
C PRO A 363 32.63 18.28 -43.97
N PRO A 364 33.68 17.59 -43.48
CA PRO A 364 34.03 16.29 -44.03
C PRO A 364 34.23 15.17 -42.98
N ARG A 365 33.85 13.95 -43.38
CA ARG A 365 34.32 12.62 -42.95
C ARG A 365 34.40 11.74 -44.23
N PRO A 366 35.07 10.56 -44.27
CA PRO A 366 35.70 9.79 -43.19
C PRO A 366 37.04 9.10 -43.54
N ALA A 367 37.70 8.51 -42.53
CA ALA A 367 38.17 7.10 -42.54
C ALA A 367 38.76 6.68 -41.19
N THR A 368 38.24 5.58 -40.65
CA THR A 368 38.75 4.74 -39.54
C THR A 368 39.86 3.78 -40.08
N PRO A 369 40.68 3.08 -39.26
CA PRO A 369 40.20 1.89 -38.54
C PRO A 369 40.87 1.54 -37.17
N SER A 370 40.12 0.75 -36.38
CA SER A 370 40.49 -0.35 -35.45
C SER A 370 41.43 -0.04 -34.26
N VAL A 371 41.22 -0.55 -33.03
CA VAL A 371 40.94 -1.93 -32.61
C VAL A 371 40.23 -1.98 -31.25
N LYS A 372 39.10 -2.71 -31.23
CA LYS A 372 38.61 -3.73 -30.28
C LYS A 372 39.18 -3.80 -28.84
N LYS A 373 38.28 -3.76 -27.85
CA LYS A 373 38.17 -4.83 -26.84
C LYS A 373 36.71 -5.01 -26.41
N GLU A 374 36.24 -6.23 -26.55
CA GLU A 374 34.88 -6.69 -26.33
C GLU A 374 34.91 -7.79 -25.25
N SER A 375 33.81 -7.91 -24.50
CA SER A 375 33.27 -9.11 -23.84
C SER A 375 33.33 -9.14 -22.29
N PRO A 376 32.36 -9.77 -21.59
CA PRO A 376 30.93 -9.91 -21.90
C PRO A 376 29.97 -9.49 -20.76
N GLN A 377 28.75 -9.23 -21.20
CA GLN A 377 27.51 -9.20 -20.46
C GLN A 377 27.20 -10.59 -19.87
N ALA A 378 27.08 -10.70 -18.55
CA ALA A 378 26.58 -11.90 -17.90
C ALA A 378 25.04 -11.87 -17.90
N SER A 379 24.45 -12.63 -18.82
CA SER A 379 23.05 -13.07 -18.72
C SER A 379 22.91 -14.00 -17.51
N ILE A 380 21.97 -13.72 -16.62
CA ILE A 380 21.53 -14.67 -15.59
C ILE A 380 20.85 -15.85 -16.35
N PRO A 381 21.35 -17.09 -16.25
CA PRO A 381 20.68 -18.24 -16.83
C PRO A 381 19.44 -18.62 -15.99
N PRO A 382 18.42 -19.27 -16.58
CA PRO A 382 17.29 -19.79 -15.82
C PRO A 382 17.78 -20.86 -14.82
N ALA A 383 17.34 -20.75 -13.56
CA ALA A 383 17.69 -21.68 -12.49
C ALA A 383 17.19 -23.09 -12.85
N LYS A 384 18.11 -24.07 -12.81
CA LYS A 384 17.79 -25.49 -12.97
C LYS A 384 17.24 -25.99 -11.63
N VAL A 385 15.98 -26.39 -11.58
CA VAL A 385 15.39 -27.04 -10.39
C VAL A 385 16.03 -28.42 -10.26
N LEU A 386 16.85 -28.60 -9.23
CA LEU A 386 17.50 -29.87 -8.89
C LEU A 386 16.65 -30.57 -7.83
N GLU A 387 15.84 -31.55 -8.25
CA GLU A 387 15.15 -32.45 -7.33
C GLU A 387 16.17 -33.40 -6.68
N SER A 388 16.16 -33.54 -5.34
CA SER A 388 17.07 -34.44 -4.61
C SER A 388 16.34 -35.16 -3.47
N ASN A 389 16.77 -36.40 -3.16
CA ASN A 389 16.24 -37.20 -2.04
C ASN A 389 16.88 -36.84 -0.68
N ALA A 390 17.42 -35.63 -0.56
CA ALA A 390 18.12 -35.20 0.64
C ALA A 390 17.16 -35.08 1.84
N THR A 391 17.64 -35.41 3.03
CA THR A 391 16.87 -35.32 4.28
C THR A 391 17.66 -34.58 5.35
N LEU A 392 16.95 -33.84 6.21
CA LEU A 392 17.52 -33.13 7.36
C LEU A 392 16.94 -33.68 8.67
N THR A 393 17.81 -34.08 9.58
CA THR A 393 17.44 -34.60 10.90
C THR A 393 18.09 -33.78 12.00
N ILE A 394 17.29 -33.39 13.00
CA ILE A 394 17.76 -32.62 14.16
C ILE A 394 17.77 -33.52 15.39
N SER A 395 18.80 -33.38 16.24
CA SER A 395 18.95 -34.20 17.44
C SER A 395 18.17 -33.65 18.65
N THR A 396 17.93 -32.34 18.72
CA THR A 396 17.26 -31.68 19.84
C THR A 396 16.20 -30.69 19.33
N LEU A 397 14.93 -30.95 19.65
CA LEU A 397 13.80 -30.15 19.16
C LEU A 397 13.48 -28.92 20.03
N LYS A 398 13.94 -28.88 21.28
CA LYS A 398 13.77 -27.76 22.20
C LYS A 398 15.14 -27.30 22.68
N VAL A 399 15.48 -26.06 22.40
CA VAL A 399 16.78 -25.45 22.74
C VAL A 399 16.54 -24.08 23.34
N ASP A 400 17.38 -23.68 24.28
CA ASP A 400 17.35 -22.31 24.79
C ASP A 400 18.11 -21.37 23.84
N PRO A 401 17.76 -20.06 23.80
CA PRO A 401 18.50 -19.10 23.00
C PRO A 401 20.00 -19.12 23.33
N GLY A 402 20.85 -19.27 22.31
CA GLY A 402 22.31 -19.38 22.45
C GLY A 402 22.86 -20.80 22.61
N GLU A 403 22.03 -21.85 22.66
CA GLU A 403 22.48 -23.24 22.67
C GLU A 403 22.81 -23.79 21.27
N ASN A 404 23.58 -24.88 21.19
CA ASN A 404 23.96 -25.49 19.92
C ASN A 404 22.85 -26.38 19.35
N ILE A 405 22.50 -26.16 18.08
CA ILE A 405 21.60 -26.96 17.26
C ILE A 405 22.43 -27.77 16.27
N VAL A 406 22.45 -29.09 16.42
CA VAL A 406 23.14 -29.99 15.48
C VAL A 406 22.14 -30.50 14.44
N ILE A 407 22.37 -30.15 13.18
CA ILE A 407 21.57 -30.58 12.02
C ILE A 407 22.39 -31.57 11.20
N LYS A 408 21.86 -32.78 11.03
CA LYS A 408 22.46 -33.83 10.20
C LYS A 408 21.77 -33.83 8.85
N PHE A 409 22.56 -33.94 7.79
CA PHE A 409 22.06 -34.08 6.42
C PHE A 409 22.51 -35.40 5.83
N HIS A 410 21.64 -36.01 5.03
CA HIS A 410 21.91 -37.28 4.36
C HIS A 410 21.28 -37.31 2.97
N GLY A 411 21.95 -37.97 2.02
CA GLY A 411 21.35 -38.34 0.73
C GLY A 411 21.40 -37.26 -0.35
N ILE A 412 22.41 -36.37 -0.34
CA ILE A 412 22.62 -35.44 -1.46
C ILE A 412 23.15 -36.24 -2.66
N ASP A 413 22.40 -36.22 -3.77
CA ASP A 413 22.67 -37.07 -4.94
C ASP A 413 23.94 -36.64 -5.69
N GLU A 414 24.10 -35.33 -5.92
CA GLU A 414 25.25 -34.68 -6.56
C GLU A 414 25.85 -33.59 -5.65
N PRO A 415 26.72 -33.93 -4.68
CA PRO A 415 27.22 -32.97 -3.71
C PRO A 415 28.10 -31.88 -4.34
N ALA A 416 27.63 -30.64 -4.34
CA ALA A 416 28.36 -29.50 -4.86
C ALA A 416 29.13 -28.76 -3.73
N PRO A 417 30.22 -28.05 -4.04
CA PRO A 417 30.99 -27.30 -3.04
C PRO A 417 30.18 -26.20 -2.35
N LYS A 418 29.12 -25.73 -3.02
CA LYS A 418 28.26 -24.61 -2.59
C LYS A 418 26.85 -25.06 -2.22
N ASP A 419 26.66 -26.34 -1.89
CA ASP A 419 25.47 -26.77 -1.16
C ASP A 419 25.52 -26.18 0.24
N TRP A 420 24.40 -25.73 0.78
CA TRP A 420 24.35 -25.03 2.05
C TRP A 420 23.08 -25.33 2.83
N ILE A 421 23.19 -25.25 4.16
CA ILE A 421 22.06 -25.31 5.08
C ILE A 421 21.95 -23.96 5.76
N ALA A 422 20.73 -23.49 5.99
CA ALA A 422 20.48 -22.33 6.82
C ALA A 422 19.30 -22.53 7.77
N LEU A 423 19.31 -21.80 8.87
CA LEU A 423 18.24 -21.80 9.87
C LEU A 423 17.25 -20.65 9.60
N PHE A 424 15.97 -20.99 9.53
CA PHE A 424 14.89 -20.06 9.22
C PHE A 424 13.85 -20.07 10.33
N PRO A 425 13.23 -18.93 10.66
CA PRO A 425 11.89 -18.94 11.21
C PRO A 425 10.97 -19.73 10.26
N VAL A 426 10.09 -20.59 10.77
CA VAL A 426 9.29 -21.53 9.95
C VAL A 426 8.52 -20.82 8.81
N ASP A 427 8.14 -19.55 9.00
CA ASP A 427 7.36 -18.76 8.03
C ASP A 427 8.20 -17.81 7.16
N ALA A 428 9.53 -17.80 7.29
CA ALA A 428 10.38 -16.93 6.48
C ALA A 428 10.46 -17.41 5.02
N PRO A 429 10.51 -16.53 4.01
CA PRO A 429 10.78 -16.92 2.63
C PRO A 429 12.23 -17.42 2.47
N ASN A 430 12.49 -18.31 1.49
CA ASN A 430 13.83 -18.91 1.32
C ASN A 430 14.95 -17.89 1.02
N GLN A 431 14.58 -16.70 0.53
CA GLN A 431 15.49 -15.59 0.27
C GLN A 431 15.92 -14.85 1.55
N GLU A 432 15.19 -15.01 2.66
CA GLU A 432 15.49 -14.40 3.96
C GLU A 432 16.13 -15.43 4.91
N TYR A 433 17.27 -15.97 4.48
CA TYR A 433 18.03 -16.92 5.27
C TYR A 433 18.75 -16.24 6.44
N GLY A 434 18.71 -16.90 7.61
CA GLY A 434 19.47 -16.48 8.78
C GLY A 434 20.93 -16.93 8.71
N GLU A 435 21.43 -17.47 9.82
CA GLU A 435 22.74 -18.12 9.86
C GLU A 435 22.77 -19.30 8.88
N TRP A 436 23.87 -19.43 8.14
CA TRP A 436 24.02 -20.42 7.07
C TRP A 436 25.44 -21.01 7.05
N GLU A 437 25.57 -22.24 6.55
CA GLU A 437 26.85 -22.95 6.45
C GLU A 437 26.93 -23.78 5.16
N TYR A 438 28.08 -23.73 4.46
CA TYR A 438 28.34 -24.58 3.29
C TYR A 438 28.73 -26.00 3.71
N LEU A 439 28.29 -26.99 2.91
CA LEU A 439 28.49 -28.42 3.22
C LEU A 439 29.78 -29.01 2.62
N GLY A 440 30.43 -28.27 1.72
CA GLY A 440 31.76 -28.59 1.18
C GLY A 440 31.82 -29.92 0.42
N SER A 441 30.89 -30.17 -0.51
CA SER A 441 30.82 -31.38 -1.36
C SER A 441 30.65 -32.70 -0.60
N LYS A 442 30.09 -32.67 0.61
CA LYS A 442 29.79 -33.89 1.36
C LYS A 442 28.41 -34.41 1.01
N LYS A 443 28.30 -35.71 0.76
CA LYS A 443 27.00 -36.40 0.55
C LYS A 443 26.17 -36.47 1.83
N ASN A 444 26.84 -36.67 2.96
CA ASN A 444 26.27 -36.82 4.29
C ASN A 444 27.17 -36.09 5.31
N GLY A 445 26.59 -35.54 6.37
CA GLY A 445 27.36 -34.86 7.39
C GLY A 445 26.50 -34.19 8.47
N ALA A 446 27.13 -33.36 9.29
CA ALA A 446 26.46 -32.56 10.29
C ALA A 446 27.02 -31.13 10.30
N VAL A 447 26.14 -30.17 10.51
CA VAL A 447 26.43 -28.75 10.71
C VAL A 447 25.88 -28.32 12.07
N THR A 448 26.54 -27.38 12.73
CA THR A 448 26.16 -26.91 14.07
C THR A 448 25.89 -25.43 14.05
N PHE A 449 24.66 -25.05 14.38
CA PHE A 449 24.24 -23.65 14.49
C PHE A 449 24.07 -23.25 15.95
N ILE A 450 24.18 -21.96 16.24
CA ILE A 450 23.79 -21.41 17.54
C ILE A 450 22.31 -21.00 17.45
N ALA A 451 21.52 -21.42 18.44
CA ALA A 451 20.10 -21.10 18.52
C ALA A 451 19.88 -19.59 18.58
N PRO A 452 19.00 -19.01 17.74
CA PRO A 452 18.77 -17.58 17.68
C PRO A 452 18.34 -16.98 19.02
N ALA A 453 18.77 -15.74 19.30
CA ALA A 453 18.40 -15.02 20.53
C ALA A 453 16.90 -14.73 20.66
N ARG A 454 16.16 -14.79 19.54
CA ARG A 454 14.71 -14.53 19.48
C ARG A 454 13.96 -15.86 19.67
N PRO A 455 13.19 -16.03 20.75
CA PRO A 455 12.36 -17.21 20.94
C PRO A 455 11.34 -17.36 19.80
N GLY A 456 11.07 -18.58 19.40
CA GLY A 456 10.19 -18.87 18.27
C GLY A 456 10.38 -20.27 17.72
N VAL A 457 9.65 -20.56 16.64
CA VAL A 457 9.74 -21.84 15.93
C VAL A 457 10.59 -21.65 14.68
N TYR A 458 11.63 -22.47 14.57
CA TYR A 458 12.60 -22.44 13.48
C TYR A 458 12.63 -23.79 12.74
N GLU A 459 13.15 -23.79 11.52
CA GLU A 459 13.45 -24.99 10.74
C GLU A 459 14.76 -24.78 9.96
N ALA A 460 15.51 -25.84 9.74
CA ALA A 460 16.65 -25.84 8.86
C ALA A 460 16.21 -26.18 7.44
N ARG A 461 16.75 -25.47 6.44
CA ARG A 461 16.50 -25.75 5.02
C ARG A 461 17.82 -25.97 4.30
N LEU A 462 17.84 -26.97 3.42
CA LEU A 462 18.97 -27.33 2.56
C LEU A 462 18.77 -26.75 1.16
N PHE A 463 19.81 -26.18 0.58
CA PHE A 463 19.83 -25.66 -0.78
C PHE A 463 21.03 -26.23 -1.53
N LEU A 464 20.86 -26.45 -2.83
CA LEU A 464 21.87 -27.10 -3.68
C LEU A 464 22.45 -26.12 -4.70
N ASP A 465 23.75 -26.25 -4.96
CA ASP A 465 24.49 -25.63 -6.06
C ASP A 465 24.33 -24.09 -6.20
N TRP A 466 24.55 -23.34 -5.12
CA TRP A 466 24.50 -21.86 -5.17
C TRP A 466 25.62 -21.27 -6.07
N PRO A 467 25.37 -20.24 -6.91
CA PRO A 467 24.11 -19.53 -7.15
C PRO A 467 23.22 -20.15 -8.23
N THR A 468 23.65 -21.22 -8.88
CA THR A 468 22.98 -21.84 -10.03
C THR A 468 21.62 -22.47 -9.67
N GLY A 469 21.53 -23.11 -8.51
CA GLY A 469 20.30 -23.75 -7.98
C GLY A 469 19.34 -22.80 -7.27
N GLY A 470 19.70 -21.52 -7.10
CA GLY A 470 18.85 -20.51 -6.50
C GLY A 470 18.44 -20.80 -5.04
N TYR A 471 17.25 -20.35 -4.64
CA TYR A 471 16.70 -20.48 -3.28
C TYR A 471 15.59 -21.55 -3.21
N HIS A 472 15.69 -22.62 -4.00
CA HIS A 472 14.77 -23.75 -3.91
C HIS A 472 15.25 -24.70 -2.82
N ALA A 473 14.45 -24.87 -1.77
CA ALA A 473 14.82 -25.74 -0.65
C ALA A 473 14.66 -27.21 -1.07
N ALA A 474 15.78 -27.94 -1.15
CA ALA A 474 15.83 -29.37 -1.48
C ALA A 474 15.34 -30.25 -0.32
N ALA A 475 15.50 -29.80 0.92
CA ALA A 475 15.01 -30.50 2.10
C ALA A 475 14.71 -29.52 3.24
N ARG A 476 13.76 -29.90 4.11
CA ARG A 476 13.44 -29.17 5.35
C ARG A 476 13.51 -30.11 6.55
N SER A 477 13.95 -29.58 7.68
CA SER A 477 13.98 -30.33 8.94
C SER A 477 12.64 -30.29 9.66
N THR A 478 12.51 -31.04 10.76
CA THR A 478 11.44 -30.83 11.73
C THR A 478 11.55 -29.47 12.42
N LYS A 479 10.45 -29.03 13.07
CA LYS A 479 10.37 -27.75 13.80
C LYS A 479 11.27 -27.77 15.05
N ILE A 480 12.07 -26.72 15.23
CA ILE A 480 12.93 -26.43 16.38
C ILE A 480 12.26 -25.34 17.20
N TYR A 481 12.04 -25.58 18.48
CA TYR A 481 11.47 -24.63 19.42
C TYR A 481 12.61 -23.97 20.21
N VAL A 482 12.76 -22.66 20.02
CA VAL A 482 13.78 -21.87 20.71
C VAL A 482 13.09 -21.09 21.84
N GLY A 483 13.42 -21.40 23.09
CA GLY A 483 12.84 -20.80 24.31
C GLY A 483 11.43 -21.29 24.69
N GLU A 484 10.87 -20.79 25.80
CA GLU A 484 9.55 -21.17 26.29
C GLU A 484 8.41 -20.56 25.44
N ILE A 485 7.82 -21.37 24.55
CA ILE A 485 6.55 -21.04 23.90
C ILE A 485 5.38 -21.46 24.80
N THR A 486 4.76 -20.51 25.50
CA THR A 486 3.51 -20.78 26.24
C THR A 486 2.33 -20.77 25.25
N PRO A 487 1.62 -21.89 25.00
CA PRO A 487 0.42 -21.87 24.18
C PRO A 487 -0.68 -21.12 24.93
N THR A 488 -1.17 -20.01 24.35
CA THR A 488 -2.36 -19.32 24.87
C THR A 488 -3.58 -20.05 24.35
N THR A 489 -4.28 -20.79 25.22
CA THR A 489 -5.60 -21.36 24.95
C THR A 489 -6.55 -20.22 24.58
N THR A 490 -7.00 -20.19 23.33
CA THR A 490 -7.99 -19.23 22.84
C THR A 490 -9.36 -19.60 23.39
N VAL A 491 -9.80 -18.91 24.45
CA VAL A 491 -11.24 -18.81 24.73
C VAL A 491 -11.82 -17.94 23.63
N GLN A 492 -12.70 -18.53 22.82
CA GLN A 492 -13.50 -17.86 21.80
C GLN A 492 -14.40 -16.80 22.48
N THR A 493 -13.83 -15.63 22.66
CA THR A 493 -14.55 -14.38 22.90
C THR A 493 -14.27 -13.53 21.69
N ALA A 494 -15.33 -13.03 21.06
CA ALA A 494 -15.26 -12.18 19.87
C ALA A 494 -14.12 -11.15 20.04
N PRO A 495 -13.28 -10.95 19.00
CA PRO A 495 -12.18 -10.01 19.11
C PRO A 495 -12.74 -8.65 19.57
N PRO A 496 -12.08 -7.97 20.52
CA PRO A 496 -12.52 -6.66 20.95
C PRO A 496 -12.66 -5.76 19.71
N PRO A 497 -13.72 -4.93 19.61
CA PRO A 497 -13.96 -4.11 18.43
C PRO A 497 -12.68 -3.32 18.12
N LYS A 498 -12.18 -3.52 16.90
CA LYS A 498 -11.04 -2.77 16.34
C LYS A 498 -11.29 -1.29 16.64
N PRO A 499 -10.36 -0.55 17.25
CA PRO A 499 -10.56 0.87 17.50
C PRO A 499 -10.91 1.55 16.17
N SER A 500 -12.05 2.25 16.15
CA SER A 500 -12.67 2.76 14.91
C SER A 500 -11.67 3.59 14.11
N SER A 501 -11.33 3.13 12.92
CA SER A 501 -10.54 3.89 11.97
C SER A 501 -11.39 5.04 11.40
N PRO A 502 -10.83 6.24 11.20
CA PRO A 502 -11.49 7.30 10.41
C PRO A 502 -11.87 6.86 8.99
N LEU A 503 -11.31 5.75 8.50
CA LEU A 503 -11.67 5.14 7.22
C LEU A 503 -12.89 4.21 7.30
N ASP A 504 -13.33 3.80 8.49
CA ASP A 504 -14.50 2.92 8.67
C ASP A 504 -15.80 3.58 8.16
N LYS A 505 -15.87 4.92 8.17
CA LYS A 505 -17.01 5.67 7.60
C LYS A 505 -17.11 5.60 6.06
N PHE A 506 -16.03 5.22 5.39
CA PHE A 506 -15.97 5.06 3.93
C PHE A 506 -15.86 3.59 3.52
N ARG A 507 -15.86 2.68 4.50
CA ARG A 507 -16.03 1.25 4.21
C ARG A 507 -17.35 1.08 3.46
N PRO A 508 -17.39 0.33 2.35
CA PRO A 508 -18.64 -0.01 1.71
C PRO A 508 -19.56 -0.60 2.80
N LYS A 509 -20.81 -0.17 2.87
CA LYS A 509 -21.74 -0.72 3.86
C LYS A 509 -22.10 -2.15 3.47
N ASN A 510 -21.18 -3.09 3.70
CA ASN A 510 -21.43 -4.50 3.49
C ASN A 510 -22.57 -4.90 4.43
N GLY A 511 -23.75 -5.14 3.84
CA GLY A 511 -24.96 -5.55 4.56
C GLY A 511 -26.03 -4.48 4.80
N GLN A 512 -25.89 -3.24 4.34
CA GLN A 512 -27.01 -2.28 4.39
C GLN A 512 -27.27 -1.67 3.02
N THR A 513 -28.45 -1.99 2.49
CA THR A 513 -29.08 -1.45 1.27
C THR A 513 -28.40 -1.80 -0.05
N ALA A 514 -28.71 -2.99 -0.56
CA ALA A 514 -29.13 -3.11 -1.95
C ALA A 514 -30.58 -3.58 -1.91
N ASP A 515 -31.51 -2.75 -2.37
CA ASP A 515 -32.83 -3.22 -2.81
C ASP A 515 -32.60 -4.47 -3.66
N SER A 516 -33.42 -5.51 -3.47
CA SER A 516 -33.30 -6.79 -4.15
C SER A 516 -33.03 -6.58 -5.64
N ALA A 517 -31.77 -6.74 -6.06
CA ALA A 517 -31.38 -6.62 -7.45
C ALA A 517 -32.29 -7.56 -8.26
N PRO A 518 -32.82 -7.13 -9.41
CA PRO A 518 -33.73 -7.96 -10.19
C PRO A 518 -33.08 -9.30 -10.47
N THR A 519 -33.73 -10.37 -10.04
CA THR A 519 -33.29 -11.75 -10.24
C THR A 519 -33.95 -12.39 -11.47
N SER A 520 -34.72 -11.63 -12.23
CA SER A 520 -35.40 -12.10 -13.44
C SER A 520 -35.26 -11.08 -14.56
N PHE A 521 -34.79 -11.55 -15.71
CA PHE A 521 -34.54 -10.76 -16.92
C PHE A 521 -35.20 -11.42 -18.12
N SER A 522 -35.51 -10.64 -19.14
CA SER A 522 -36.04 -11.15 -20.40
C SER A 522 -35.53 -10.34 -21.58
N ALA A 523 -35.19 -11.00 -22.69
CA ALA A 523 -34.71 -10.35 -23.90
C ALA A 523 -35.05 -11.14 -25.16
N SER A 524 -35.10 -10.46 -26.31
CA SER A 524 -35.20 -11.09 -27.62
C SER A 524 -33.83 -11.10 -28.29
N VAL A 525 -33.35 -12.28 -28.68
CA VAL A 525 -32.02 -12.52 -29.23
C VAL A 525 -32.11 -13.63 -30.28
N ALA A 526 -31.87 -13.33 -31.56
CA ALA A 526 -32.02 -14.31 -32.64
C ALA A 526 -31.23 -15.62 -32.42
N ASP A 527 -29.96 -15.51 -31.97
CA ASP A 527 -29.08 -16.65 -31.67
C ASP A 527 -28.42 -16.49 -30.29
N PRO A 528 -28.88 -17.24 -29.28
CA PRO A 528 -28.28 -17.26 -27.95
C PRO A 528 -26.81 -17.65 -27.91
N ALA A 529 -26.28 -18.36 -28.93
CA ALA A 529 -24.88 -18.75 -28.99
C ALA A 529 -23.93 -17.55 -29.18
N GLN A 530 -24.45 -16.40 -29.60
CA GLN A 530 -23.68 -15.16 -29.74
C GLN A 530 -23.53 -14.37 -28.44
N LEU A 531 -24.14 -14.85 -27.35
CA LEU A 531 -24.08 -14.22 -26.04
C LEU A 531 -22.85 -14.67 -25.27
N TYR A 532 -22.21 -13.71 -24.63
CA TYR A 532 -21.12 -13.92 -23.68
C TYR A 532 -21.62 -13.68 -22.26
N ILE A 533 -21.09 -14.46 -21.33
CA ILE A 533 -21.31 -14.29 -19.91
C ILE A 533 -20.00 -13.77 -19.32
N TYR A 534 -20.10 -12.61 -18.68
CA TYR A 534 -19.05 -11.99 -17.91
C TYR A 534 -19.33 -12.18 -16.41
N VAL A 535 -18.33 -12.67 -15.69
CA VAL A 535 -18.35 -12.82 -14.23
C VAL A 535 -17.21 -11.99 -13.66
N PHE A 536 -17.55 -11.08 -12.75
CA PHE A 536 -16.62 -10.33 -11.93
C PHE A 536 -16.82 -10.70 -10.47
N ALA A 537 -15.74 -10.98 -9.75
CA ALA A 537 -15.78 -11.14 -8.31
C ALA A 537 -14.50 -10.61 -7.66
N ILE A 538 -14.65 -10.00 -6.49
CA ILE A 538 -13.54 -9.62 -5.62
C ILE A 538 -13.89 -10.00 -4.18
N ASN A 539 -12.95 -10.65 -3.49
CA ASN A 539 -13.10 -11.06 -2.09
C ASN A 539 -14.27 -12.02 -1.80
N TYR A 540 -14.59 -12.89 -2.76
CA TYR A 540 -15.60 -13.95 -2.63
C TYR A 540 -15.03 -15.32 -3.00
N THR A 541 -15.40 -16.34 -2.22
CA THR A 541 -15.33 -17.75 -2.60
C THR A 541 -16.70 -18.25 -3.04
N GLY A 542 -16.75 -19.30 -3.86
CA GLY A 542 -18.01 -19.89 -4.30
C GLY A 542 -18.01 -20.33 -5.75
N GLU A 543 -19.20 -20.40 -6.35
CA GLU A 543 -19.39 -20.96 -7.67
C GLU A 543 -20.59 -20.32 -8.38
N VAL A 544 -20.43 -20.09 -9.68
CA VAL A 544 -21.50 -19.73 -10.61
C VAL A 544 -21.82 -20.96 -11.45
N ARG A 545 -23.07 -21.41 -11.41
CA ARG A 545 -23.58 -22.49 -12.27
C ARG A 545 -24.57 -21.93 -13.27
N LEU A 546 -24.55 -22.45 -14.49
CA LEU A 546 -25.53 -22.15 -15.54
C LEU A 546 -26.31 -23.41 -15.86
N ASN A 547 -27.64 -23.36 -15.69
CA ASN A 547 -28.55 -24.49 -15.95
C ASN A 547 -28.11 -25.78 -15.21
N GLY A 548 -27.56 -25.64 -14.00
CA GLY A 548 -27.04 -26.73 -13.18
C GLY A 548 -25.61 -27.20 -13.50
N GLU A 549 -24.99 -26.74 -14.60
CA GLU A 549 -23.60 -27.04 -14.93
C GLU A 549 -22.66 -25.99 -14.30
N SER A 550 -21.50 -26.42 -13.79
CA SER A 550 -20.46 -25.50 -13.30
C SER A 550 -19.97 -24.61 -14.44
N PHE A 551 -20.11 -23.29 -14.28
CA PHE A 551 -19.67 -22.31 -15.28
C PHE A 551 -18.37 -21.62 -14.86
N TYR A 552 -18.30 -21.16 -13.60
CA TYR A 552 -17.11 -20.46 -13.10
C TYR A 552 -16.96 -20.61 -11.58
N GLU A 553 -15.75 -20.93 -11.13
CA GLU A 553 -15.40 -20.99 -9.70
C GLU A 553 -14.87 -19.64 -9.22
N LEU A 554 -15.45 -19.12 -8.14
CA LEU A 554 -14.98 -17.92 -7.46
C LEU A 554 -13.80 -18.34 -6.56
N LYS A 555 -12.59 -18.13 -7.05
CA LYS A 555 -11.34 -18.65 -6.45
C LYS A 555 -11.02 -18.11 -5.06
N GLY A 556 -11.61 -16.97 -4.67
CA GLY A 556 -11.52 -16.46 -3.30
C GLY A 556 -10.12 -16.18 -2.78
N GLU A 557 -9.18 -15.79 -3.63
CA GLU A 557 -7.96 -15.15 -3.13
C GLU A 557 -8.31 -13.75 -2.62
N GLN A 558 -7.70 -13.38 -1.49
CA GLN A 558 -7.91 -12.09 -0.85
C GLN A 558 -7.41 -10.95 -1.70
N ASP A 559 -8.26 -9.93 -1.81
CA ASP A 559 -8.12 -8.69 -2.58
C ASP A 559 -7.80 -8.87 -4.06
N MET A 560 -7.95 -10.08 -4.59
CA MET A 560 -7.80 -10.40 -6.00
C MET A 560 -9.13 -10.21 -6.73
N SER A 561 -9.10 -9.40 -7.79
CA SER A 561 -10.22 -9.23 -8.70
C SER A 561 -10.16 -10.28 -9.81
N TYR A 562 -11.20 -11.08 -9.94
CA TYR A 562 -11.34 -12.04 -11.02
C TYR A 562 -12.32 -11.53 -12.06
N ASN A 563 -11.87 -11.52 -13.31
CA ASN A 563 -12.68 -11.23 -14.48
C ASN A 563 -12.67 -12.47 -15.36
N TYR A 564 -13.84 -13.03 -15.63
CA TYR A 564 -14.00 -14.14 -16.57
C TYR A 564 -15.02 -13.76 -17.64
N THR A 565 -14.71 -14.05 -18.90
CA THR A 565 -15.67 -13.98 -20.01
C THR A 565 -15.65 -15.32 -20.71
N GLY A 566 -16.81 -15.94 -20.86
CA GLY A 566 -16.96 -17.20 -21.57
C GLY A 566 -18.28 -17.25 -22.33
N GLN A 567 -18.36 -18.13 -23.32
CA GLN A 567 -19.63 -18.50 -23.93
C GLN A 567 -20.27 -19.58 -23.07
N GLY A 568 -21.50 -19.35 -22.62
CA GLY A 568 -22.31 -20.37 -21.94
C GLY A 568 -23.22 -21.08 -22.93
N LYS A 569 -23.68 -22.28 -22.57
CA LYS A 569 -24.74 -23.00 -23.31
C LYS A 569 -26.11 -22.35 -23.06
N LEU A 570 -26.24 -21.07 -23.42
CA LEU A 570 -27.49 -20.34 -23.34
C LEU A 570 -28.44 -20.84 -24.41
N LYS A 571 -29.72 -20.99 -24.06
CA LYS A 571 -30.77 -21.49 -24.96
C LYS A 571 -31.95 -20.54 -24.99
N HIS A 572 -32.73 -20.64 -26.07
CA HIS A 572 -34.06 -20.05 -26.09
C HIS A 572 -34.92 -20.61 -24.96
N GLY A 573 -35.73 -19.75 -24.36
CA GLY A 573 -36.46 -20.01 -23.13
C GLY A 573 -35.67 -19.66 -21.87
N GLU A 574 -35.98 -20.37 -20.79
CA GLU A 574 -35.43 -20.09 -19.46
C GLU A 574 -33.98 -20.57 -19.31
N ASN A 575 -33.12 -19.67 -18.82
CA ASN A 575 -31.76 -19.94 -18.38
C ASN A 575 -31.61 -19.51 -16.93
N VAL A 576 -31.05 -20.38 -16.12
CA VAL A 576 -30.93 -20.17 -14.67
C VAL A 576 -29.46 -20.10 -14.29
N PHE A 577 -29.08 -19.03 -13.59
CA PHE A 577 -27.77 -18.88 -12.97
C PHE A 577 -27.91 -19.07 -11.47
N ASP A 578 -27.27 -20.10 -10.92
CA ASP A 578 -27.17 -20.29 -9.47
C ASP A 578 -25.82 -19.74 -9.00
N VAL A 579 -25.86 -18.69 -8.19
CA VAL A 579 -24.68 -17.97 -7.71
C VAL A 579 -24.54 -18.23 -6.22
N ASN A 580 -23.65 -19.15 -5.86
CA ASN A 580 -23.29 -19.41 -4.47
C ASN A 580 -22.03 -18.61 -4.14
N PHE A 581 -22.07 -17.80 -3.08
CA PHE A 581 -20.94 -16.96 -2.71
C PHE A 581 -20.84 -16.74 -1.20
N ASN A 582 -19.60 -16.68 -0.72
CA ASN A 582 -19.26 -16.31 0.65
C ASN A 582 -18.13 -15.30 0.67
N THR A 583 -18.27 -14.24 1.46
CA THR A 583 -17.18 -13.28 1.68
C THR A 583 -16.04 -13.95 2.41
N LEU A 584 -14.81 -13.57 2.06
CA LEU A 584 -13.63 -13.99 2.78
C LEU A 584 -13.66 -13.49 4.24
N PRO A 585 -13.13 -14.27 5.20
CA PRO A 585 -13.22 -14.00 6.64
C PRO A 585 -12.49 -12.73 7.11
N ASP A 586 -11.69 -12.10 6.25
CA ASP A 586 -10.64 -11.15 6.61
C ASP A 586 -11.02 -9.66 6.61
N ASP A 587 -12.32 -9.35 6.69
CA ASP A 587 -12.86 -7.97 6.60
C ASP A 587 -12.30 -7.16 5.41
N PRO A 588 -12.44 -7.68 4.18
CA PRO A 588 -11.86 -7.08 2.97
C PRO A 588 -12.40 -5.65 2.72
N TRP A 589 -11.54 -4.78 2.16
CA TRP A 589 -11.90 -3.39 1.87
C TRP A 589 -13.06 -3.27 0.88
N THR A 590 -13.26 -4.27 0.01
CA THR A 590 -14.31 -4.26 -1.02
C THR A 590 -14.77 -5.68 -1.32
N THR A 591 -16.09 -5.87 -1.40
CA THR A 591 -16.70 -7.11 -1.87
C THR A 591 -17.69 -6.74 -2.97
N LYS A 592 -17.52 -7.33 -4.16
CA LYS A 592 -18.49 -7.19 -5.25
C LYS A 592 -18.53 -8.47 -6.08
N ILE A 593 -19.73 -8.89 -6.44
CA ILE A 593 -19.97 -9.84 -7.53
C ILE A 593 -20.82 -9.14 -8.58
N GLU A 594 -20.46 -9.29 -9.85
CA GLU A 594 -21.26 -8.84 -10.98
C GLU A 594 -21.30 -9.93 -12.06
N ILE A 595 -22.50 -10.26 -12.52
CA ILE A 595 -22.73 -11.15 -13.66
C ILE A 595 -23.43 -10.35 -14.75
N LYS A 596 -22.86 -10.37 -15.95
CA LYS A 596 -23.37 -9.64 -17.11
C LYS A 596 -23.46 -10.58 -18.31
N VAL A 597 -24.64 -10.64 -18.92
CA VAL A 597 -24.85 -11.33 -20.20
C VAL A 597 -24.96 -10.27 -21.29
N TYR A 598 -24.18 -10.41 -22.36
CA TYR A 598 -24.10 -9.40 -23.42
C TYR A 598 -23.80 -10.03 -24.78
N SER A 599 -24.19 -9.35 -25.86
CA SER A 599 -23.67 -9.61 -27.20
C SER A 599 -22.61 -8.59 -27.57
N TYR A 600 -21.67 -8.98 -28.43
CA TYR A 600 -20.65 -8.08 -28.95
C TYR A 600 -20.61 -8.15 -30.48
N ASP A 601 -20.88 -7.01 -31.12
CA ASP A 601 -20.72 -6.88 -32.56
C ASP A 601 -19.30 -6.41 -32.87
N PHE A 602 -18.49 -7.30 -33.45
CA PHE A 602 -17.09 -7.03 -33.79
C PHE A 602 -16.92 -5.99 -34.91
N ASN A 603 -17.92 -5.82 -35.78
CA ASN A 603 -17.85 -4.87 -36.88
C ASN A 603 -18.10 -3.44 -36.37
N SER A 604 -19.12 -3.27 -35.54
CA SER A 604 -19.46 -1.96 -34.96
C SER A 604 -18.76 -1.67 -33.62
N LYS A 605 -18.03 -2.65 -33.07
CA LYS A 605 -17.42 -2.63 -31.72
C LYS A 605 -18.41 -2.28 -30.61
N LYS A 606 -19.69 -2.63 -30.80
CA LYS A 606 -20.76 -2.28 -29.89
C LYS A 606 -21.11 -3.45 -28.98
N GLU A 607 -21.09 -3.19 -27.67
CA GLU A 607 -21.60 -4.10 -26.66
C GLU A 607 -23.09 -3.85 -26.42
N THR A 608 -23.91 -4.91 -26.42
CA THR A 608 -25.33 -4.82 -26.05
C THR A 608 -25.59 -5.70 -24.84
N ILE A 609 -25.91 -5.08 -23.71
CA ILE A 609 -26.18 -5.78 -22.44
C ILE A 609 -27.59 -6.34 -22.46
N VAL A 610 -27.70 -7.64 -22.25
CA VAL A 610 -28.95 -8.41 -22.24
C VAL A 610 -29.47 -8.59 -20.81
N ALA A 611 -28.57 -8.88 -19.87
CA ALA A 611 -28.88 -8.96 -18.45
C ALA A 611 -27.67 -8.52 -17.63
N LYS A 612 -27.93 -7.86 -16.50
CA LYS A 612 -26.88 -7.47 -15.56
C LYS A 612 -27.41 -7.60 -14.14
N TRP A 613 -26.71 -8.38 -13.33
CA TRP A 613 -26.97 -8.58 -11.92
C TRP A 613 -25.71 -8.32 -11.12
N GLU A 614 -25.85 -7.73 -9.93
CA GLU A 614 -24.74 -7.50 -9.01
C GLU A 614 -25.20 -7.59 -7.56
N THR A 615 -24.29 -8.01 -6.68
CA THR A 615 -24.54 -8.07 -5.24
C THR A 615 -23.28 -7.71 -4.44
N LYS A 616 -23.51 -7.26 -3.20
CA LYS A 616 -22.50 -7.04 -2.16
C LYS A 616 -22.86 -7.73 -0.85
N LYS A 617 -23.82 -8.67 -0.88
CA LYS A 617 -24.22 -9.43 0.32
C LYS A 617 -23.02 -10.24 0.83
N PRO A 618 -22.83 -10.38 2.15
CA PRO A 618 -21.69 -11.12 2.69
C PRO A 618 -21.72 -12.58 2.24
N ASN A 619 -22.84 -13.26 2.43
CA ASN A 619 -23.02 -14.63 1.98
C ASN A 619 -24.38 -14.75 1.30
N GLY A 620 -24.53 -15.66 0.35
CA GLY A 620 -25.80 -15.89 -0.31
C GLY A 620 -25.75 -17.01 -1.34
N ASN A 621 -26.92 -17.56 -1.61
CA ASN A 621 -27.20 -18.38 -2.76
C ASN A 621 -28.33 -17.71 -3.53
N GLU A 622 -28.00 -17.07 -4.64
CA GLU A 622 -28.93 -16.24 -5.40
C GLU A 622 -29.17 -16.90 -6.76
N GLN A 623 -30.45 -17.02 -7.13
CA GLN A 623 -30.85 -17.59 -8.40
C GLN A 623 -31.29 -16.48 -9.34
N ILE A 624 -30.67 -16.39 -10.52
CA ILE A 624 -30.95 -15.37 -11.53
C ILE A 624 -31.53 -16.07 -12.75
N THR A 625 -32.71 -15.65 -13.18
CA THR A 625 -33.41 -16.21 -14.33
C THR A 625 -33.32 -15.27 -15.53
N LEU A 626 -32.93 -15.79 -16.68
CA LEU A 626 -32.88 -15.07 -17.96
C LEU A 626 -33.74 -15.82 -18.99
N ASN A 627 -34.85 -15.23 -19.39
CA ASN A 627 -35.70 -15.77 -20.44
C ASN A 627 -35.34 -15.15 -21.80
N LEU A 628 -34.87 -15.99 -22.73
CA LEU A 628 -34.51 -15.57 -24.08
C LEU A 628 -35.61 -15.95 -25.07
N THR A 629 -36.09 -14.97 -25.82
CA THR A 629 -37.05 -15.16 -26.90
C THR A 629 -36.36 -14.99 -28.25
N PRO A 630 -36.80 -15.71 -29.30
CA PRO A 630 -36.26 -15.55 -30.64
C PRO A 630 -36.44 -14.15 -31.23
#